data_AF-A0A832QXA9-F1
#
_entry.id   AF-A0A832QXA9-F1
#
_cell.length_a   1.000
_cell.length_b   1.000
_cell.length_c   1.000
_cell.angle_alpha   90.00
_cell.angle_beta   90.00
_cell.angle_gamma   90.00
#
_symmetry.space_group_name_H-M   'P 1'
#
loop_
_entity.id
_entity.type
_entity.pdbx_description
1 polymer ?
#
loop_
_entity_poly.entity_id
_entity_poly.type
_entity_poly.pdbx_seq_one_letter_code
_entity_poly.pdbx_strand_id
1 'polypeptide(L)'
;MADGAPGAAECPTLGRVSRISGQMVELELDGPAPAPRALFVGVTDPGLRVEVVTLLDRGAARGLLLSAGRPLAIGDRLRATGGT
;
A
#
# COMPACT_ATOMS: atom_id res chain seq x y z
N MET A 1 -2.34 33.58 -14.57
CA MET A 1 -2.07 33.33 -13.14
C MET A 1 -2.54 31.93 -12.84
N ALA A 2 -1.62 31.00 -12.58
CA ALA A 2 -1.96 29.64 -12.17
C ALA A 2 -1.99 29.62 -10.64
N ASP A 3 -3.19 29.54 -10.08
CA ASP A 3 -3.39 29.31 -8.64
C ASP A 3 -3.32 27.80 -8.41
N GLY A 4 -2.12 27.32 -8.08
CA GLY A 4 -1.90 25.94 -7.67
C GLY A 4 -2.34 25.79 -6.22
N ALA A 5 -3.63 25.48 -6.01
CA ALA A 5 -4.10 25.05 -4.71
C ALA A 5 -3.32 23.80 -4.28
N PRO A 6 -2.74 23.76 -3.07
CA PRO A 6 -2.21 22.51 -2.54
C PRO A 6 -3.40 21.56 -2.41
N GLY A 7 -3.47 20.57 -3.31
CA GLY A 7 -4.42 19.47 -3.19
C GLY A 7 -4.37 18.97 -1.76
N ALA A 8 -5.55 18.81 -1.14
CA ALA A 8 -5.70 18.35 0.23
C ALA A 8 -4.66 17.26 0.50
N ALA A 9 -3.90 17.39 1.59
CA ALA A 9 -3.05 16.30 2.06
C ALA A 9 -3.98 15.16 2.50
N GLU A 10 -4.51 14.42 1.54
CA GLU A 10 -5.26 13.19 1.77
C GLU A 10 -4.33 12.30 2.58
N CYS A 11 -4.68 12.01 3.83
CA CYS A 11 -3.87 11.13 4.67
C CYS A 11 -3.77 9.78 3.94
N PRO A 12 -2.58 9.39 3.45
CA PRO A 12 -2.47 8.22 2.60
C PRO A 12 -2.76 6.97 3.43
N THR A 13 -3.52 6.03 2.88
CA THR A 13 -3.71 4.71 3.51
C THR A 13 -2.35 4.05 3.73
N LEU A 14 -2.09 3.66 4.97
CA LEU A 14 -0.89 2.92 5.33
C LEU A 14 -1.21 1.43 5.32
N GLY A 15 -0.21 0.63 4.97
CA GLY A 15 -0.27 -0.82 5.00
C GLY A 15 0.86 -1.39 5.84
N ARG A 16 0.59 -2.44 6.60
CA ARG A 16 1.60 -3.23 7.30
C ARG A 16 1.50 -4.68 6.84
N VAL A 17 2.61 -5.27 6.41
CA VAL A 17 2.63 -6.68 6.00
C VAL A 17 2.29 -7.57 7.21
N SER A 18 1.19 -8.31 7.14
CA SER A 18 0.73 -9.22 8.20
C SER A 18 0.91 -10.69 7.83
N ARG A 19 0.94 -11.02 6.53
CA ARG A 19 1.24 -12.37 6.02
C ARG A 19 1.97 -12.32 4.69
N ILE A 20 2.85 -13.30 4.48
CA ILE A 20 3.54 -13.54 3.21
C ILE A 20 3.28 -15.00 2.79
N SER A 21 2.86 -15.19 1.55
CA SER A 21 2.63 -16.51 0.95
C SER A 21 3.11 -16.49 -0.51
N GLY A 22 4.40 -16.76 -0.72
CA GLY A 22 5.04 -16.61 -2.02
C GLY A 22 4.98 -15.15 -2.47
N GLN A 23 4.36 -14.90 -3.63
CA GLN A 23 4.15 -13.54 -4.15
C GLN A 23 2.89 -12.85 -3.60
N MET A 24 2.01 -13.58 -2.91
CA MET A 24 0.82 -13.02 -2.28
C MET A 24 1.17 -12.48 -0.89
N VAL A 25 0.68 -11.30 -0.58
CA VAL A 25 0.89 -10.61 0.70
C VAL A 25 -0.42 -10.09 1.24
N GLU A 26 -0.63 -10.25 2.54
CA GLU A 26 -1.72 -9.57 3.26
C GLU A 26 -1.17 -8.34 3.96
N LEU A 27 -1.94 -7.25 3.86
CA LEU A 27 -1.67 -5.98 4.49
C LEU A 27 -2.78 -5.70 5.50
N GLU A 28 -2.41 -5.37 6.73
CA GLU A 28 -3.28 -4.64 7.64
C GLU A 28 -3.25 -3.16 7.22
N LEU A 29 -4.43 -2.58 7.03
CA LEU A 29 -4.59 -1.21 6.57
C LEU A 29 -4.92 -0.28 7.73
N ASP A 30 -4.30 0.90 7.70
CA ASP A 30 -4.59 2.01 8.59
C ASP A 30 -4.95 3.24 7.74
N GLY A 31 -6.13 3.81 8.00
CA GLY A 31 -6.70 4.90 7.20
C GLY A 31 -7.87 4.46 6.29
N PRO A 32 -8.24 5.30 5.30
CA PRO A 32 -9.37 5.03 4.43
C PRO A 32 -9.14 3.80 3.57
N ALA A 33 -10.23 3.16 3.11
CA ALA A 33 -10.14 2.06 2.17
C ALA A 33 -9.45 2.54 0.88
N PRO A 34 -8.37 1.87 0.42
CA PRO A 34 -7.67 2.28 -0.77
C PRO A 34 -8.50 1.92 -2.01
N ALA A 35 -8.25 2.60 -3.13
CA ALA A 35 -8.92 2.30 -4.38
C ALA A 35 -8.65 0.86 -4.86
N PRO A 36 -9.56 0.29 -5.69
CA PRO A 36 -9.28 -0.97 -6.36
C PRO A 36 -7.94 -0.91 -7.10
N ARG A 37 -7.10 -1.94 -6.96
CA ARG A 37 -5.76 -1.97 -7.59
C ARG A 37 -4.82 -0.85 -7.16
N ALA A 38 -5.04 -0.28 -5.97
CA ALA A 38 -4.11 0.66 -5.39
C ALA A 38 -2.71 0.04 -5.28
N LEU A 39 -1.71 0.81 -5.71
CA LEU A 39 -0.31 0.47 -5.53
C LEU A 39 0.16 0.96 -4.17
N PHE A 40 0.85 0.09 -3.45
CA PHE A 40 1.52 0.37 -2.19
C PHE A 40 3.02 0.31 -2.40
N VAL A 41 3.74 1.30 -1.86
CA VAL A 41 5.20 1.37 -1.89
C VAL A 41 5.76 1.32 -0.49
N GLY A 42 6.88 0.62 -0.29
CA GLY A 42 7.55 0.54 1.00
C GLY A 42 7.98 1.92 1.49
N VAL A 43 7.77 2.17 2.79
CA VAL A 43 8.16 3.43 3.44
C VAL A 43 9.67 3.53 3.57
N THR A 44 10.33 2.42 3.93
CA THR A 44 11.79 2.35 4.10
C THR A 44 12.49 1.76 2.88
N ASP A 45 11.80 0.93 2.09
CA ASP A 45 12.28 0.40 0.81
C ASP A 45 11.35 0.86 -0.33
N PRO A 46 11.69 1.92 -1.06
CA PRO A 46 10.90 2.37 -2.21
C PRO A 46 10.86 1.35 -3.37
N GLY A 47 11.76 0.36 -3.36
CA GLY A 47 11.75 -0.76 -4.30
C GLY A 47 10.70 -1.81 -3.98
N LEU A 48 10.19 -1.84 -2.74
CA LEU A 48 9.06 -2.67 -2.32
C LEU A 48 7.77 -2.12 -2.93
N ARG A 49 7.13 -2.89 -3.79
CA ARG A 49 5.89 -2.54 -4.48
C ARG A 49 4.89 -3.67 -4.40
N VAL A 50 3.68 -3.34 -3.94
CA VAL A 50 2.58 -4.28 -3.77
C VAL A 50 1.33 -3.70 -4.42
N GLU A 51 0.72 -4.41 -5.36
CA GLU A 51 -0.57 -4.03 -5.93
C GLU A 51 -1.70 -4.74 -5.19
N VAL A 52 -2.71 -3.99 -4.71
CA VAL A 52 -3.88 -4.58 -4.06
C VAL A 52 -4.76 -5.28 -5.07
N VAL A 53 -4.97 -6.59 -4.90
CA VAL A 53 -5.87 -7.37 -5.75
C VAL A 53 -7.25 -7.55 -5.15
N THR A 54 -7.38 -7.49 -3.82
CA THR A 54 -8.65 -7.70 -3.13
C THR A 54 -8.64 -6.99 -1.78
N LEU A 55 -9.71 -6.25 -1.49
CA LEU A 55 -9.98 -5.76 -0.12
C LEU A 55 -10.65 -6.87 0.67
N LEU A 56 -10.20 -7.08 1.88
CA LEU A 56 -10.77 -8.02 2.84
C LEU A 56 -11.60 -7.25 3.87
N ASP A 57 -12.51 -7.96 4.53
CA ASP A 57 -13.21 -7.43 5.70
C ASP A 57 -12.23 -7.03 6.81
N ARG A 58 -12.64 -6.05 7.63
CA ARG A 58 -11.90 -5.55 8.81
C ARG A 58 -10.61 -4.76 8.54
N GLY A 59 -10.53 -4.07 7.40
CA GLY A 59 -9.39 -3.17 7.14
C GLY A 59 -8.11 -3.94 6.79
N ALA A 60 -8.25 -5.01 6.00
CA ALA A 60 -7.12 -5.71 5.43
C ALA A 60 -7.21 -5.76 3.90
N ALA A 61 -6.09 -5.97 3.24
CA ALA A 61 -6.03 -6.19 1.80
C ALA A 61 -5.12 -7.35 1.46
N ARG A 62 -5.43 -8.05 0.37
CA ARG A 62 -4.51 -8.93 -0.32
C ARG A 62 -3.90 -8.20 -1.49
N GLY A 63 -2.59 -8.32 -1.63
CA GLY A 63 -1.85 -7.76 -2.74
C GLY A 63 -0.82 -8.73 -3.31
N LEU A 64 -0.38 -8.41 -4.52
CA LEU A 64 0.69 -9.09 -5.22
C LEU A 64 1.99 -8.29 -5.06
N LEU A 65 3.05 -8.96 -4.63
CA LEU A 65 4.39 -8.42 -4.62
C LEU A 65 4.90 -8.28 -6.06
N LEU A 66 5.11 -7.04 -6.51
CA LEU A 66 5.61 -6.73 -7.85
C LEU A 66 7.14 -6.66 -7.86
N SER A 67 7.72 -6.03 -6.84
CA SER A 67 9.16 -5.88 -6.70
C SER A 67 9.52 -5.65 -5.24
N ALA A 68 10.77 -5.95 -4.88
CA ALA A 68 11.37 -5.55 -3.61
C ALA A 68 12.89 -5.36 -3.80
N GLY A 69 13.47 -4.33 -3.15
CA GLY A 69 14.92 -4.13 -3.16
C GLY A 69 15.64 -5.05 -2.17
N ARG A 70 14.89 -5.63 -1.24
CA ARG A 70 15.34 -6.59 -0.23
C ARG A 70 14.27 -7.66 0.01
N PRO A 71 14.60 -8.77 0.70
CA PRO A 71 13.58 -9.72 1.13
C PRO A 71 12.49 -9.01 1.96
N LEU A 72 11.24 -9.29 1.63
CA LEU A 72 10.06 -8.77 2.34
C LEU A 72 9.96 -9.40 3.73
N ALA A 73 9.65 -8.59 4.74
CA ALA A 73 9.46 -9.05 6.11
C ALA A 73 8.05 -8.75 6.62
N ILE A 74 7.56 -9.61 7.53
CA ILE A 74 6.37 -9.31 8.32
C ILE A 74 6.63 -8.03 9.12
N GLY A 75 5.66 -7.12 9.07
CA GLY A 75 5.73 -5.82 9.71
C GLY A 75 6.34 -4.72 8.85
N ASP A 76 6.81 -5.01 7.63
CA ASP A 76 7.20 -3.97 6.68
C ASP A 76 6.04 -3.01 6.44
N ARG A 77 6.35 -1.72 6.43
CA ARG A 77 5.37 -0.63 6.28
C ARG A 77 5.35 -0.15 4.85
N LEU A 78 4.16 0.01 4.32
CA LEU A 78 3.89 0.54 2.99
C LEU A 78 2.93 1.71 3.07
N ARG A 79 2.95 2.56 2.06
CA ARG A 79 1.98 3.62 1.85
C ARG A 79 1.31 3.46 0.49
N ALA A 80 0.01 3.67 0.43
CA ALA A 80 -0.70 3.78 -0.83
C ALA A 80 -0.16 4.98 -1.62
N THR A 81 0.03 4.83 -2.94
CA THR A 81 0.52 5.90 -3.81
C THR A 81 -0.58 6.78 -4.41
N GLY A 82 -1.84 6.51 -4.06
CA GLY A 82 -3.00 7.22 -4.59
C GLY A 82 -3.60 6.57 -5.84
N GLY A 83 -4.87 6.91 -6.06
CA GLY A 83 -5.77 6.46 -7.11
C GLY A 83 -7.16 6.88 -6.64
N THR A 84 -7.66 8.00 -7.15
CA THR A 84 -9.01 8.49 -6.88
C THR A 84 -10.04 7.79 -7.77
#